data_AF-A0A0E1W912-F1
#
_entry.id   AF-A0A0E1W912-F1
#
_cell.length_a   1.000
_cell.length_b   1.000
_cell.length_c   1.000
_cell.angle_alpha   90.00
_cell.angle_beta   90.00
_cell.angle_gamma   90.00
#
_symmetry.space_group_name_H-M   'P 1'
#
loop_
_entity.id
_entity.type
_entity.pdbx_description
1 polymer ?
#
loop_
_entity_poly.entity_id
_entity_poly.type
_entity_poly.pdbx_seq_one_letter_code
_entity_poly.pdbx_strand_id
1 'polypeptide(L)'
;MKIVSNFEIVKARGKAAIIGLVKYLVAMGIAPIVVHDRDKGIEGAEKFNQPIADALSGSGKAIQMHENIEDEMGYAAPSSEKPFRAYQETQKWGTNWSGVPGVWRAKMVEIFGEYVENIGSDT
;
A
#
# COMPACT_ATOMS: atom_id res chain seq x y z
N MET A 1 20.95 -20.48 -4.31
CA MET A 1 20.39 -19.15 -3.99
C MET A 1 18.89 -19.29 -3.91
N LYS A 2 18.26 -19.03 -2.75
CA LYS A 2 16.80 -19.09 -2.59
C LYS A 2 16.28 -17.65 -2.61
N ILE A 3 15.53 -17.28 -3.63
CA ILE A 3 14.81 -16.01 -3.65
C ILE A 3 13.63 -16.17 -2.68
N VAL A 4 13.59 -15.36 -1.62
CA VAL A 4 12.55 -15.43 -0.58
C VAL A 4 11.34 -14.57 -0.94
N SER A 5 11.54 -13.53 -1.74
CA SER A 5 10.49 -12.67 -2.30
C SER A 5 10.96 -12.04 -3.60
N ASN A 6 10.05 -11.85 -4.56
CA ASN A 6 10.30 -11.20 -5.85
C ASN A 6 9.67 -9.80 -5.90
N PHE A 7 9.80 -9.02 -4.83
CA PHE A 7 9.32 -7.65 -4.76
C PHE A 7 10.21 -6.79 -3.87
N GLU A 8 10.21 -5.48 -4.12
CA GLU A 8 10.88 -4.46 -3.32
C GLU A 8 9.85 -3.39 -2.91
N ILE A 9 9.94 -2.94 -1.65
CA ILE A 9 9.08 -1.87 -1.13
C ILE A 9 9.88 -0.56 -1.10
N VAL A 10 9.44 0.43 -1.88
CA VAL A 10 10.07 1.75 -1.96
C VAL A 10 9.18 2.80 -1.31
N LYS A 11 9.68 3.49 -0.29
CA LYS A 11 8.98 4.63 0.33
C LYS A 11 9.14 5.88 -0.54
N ALA A 12 8.09 6.23 -1.29
CA ALA A 12 8.00 7.52 -1.92
C ALA A 12 7.64 8.61 -0.89
N ARG A 13 8.38 9.72 -0.86
CA ARG A 13 8.20 10.81 0.11
C ARG A 13 7.02 11.74 -0.26
N GLY A 14 5.84 11.17 -0.45
CA GLY A 14 4.59 11.88 -0.77
C GLY A 14 4.11 11.69 -2.21
N LYS A 15 2.82 11.95 -2.44
CA LYS A 15 2.13 11.70 -3.72
C LYS A 15 2.76 12.41 -4.93
N ALA A 16 3.26 13.63 -4.75
CA ALA A 16 3.95 14.34 -5.82
C ALA A 16 5.22 13.62 -6.30
N ALA A 17 5.99 13.04 -5.37
CA ALA A 17 7.21 12.28 -5.68
C ALA A 17 6.89 10.93 -6.36
N ILE A 18 5.77 10.30 -5.98
CA ILE A 18 5.29 9.06 -6.59
C ILE A 18 5.18 9.21 -8.11
N ILE A 19 4.59 10.30 -8.60
CA ILE A 19 4.33 10.49 -10.04
C ILE A 19 5.64 10.40 -10.86
N GLY A 20 6.70 11.07 -10.41
CA GLY A 20 8.00 11.04 -11.09
C GLY A 20 8.65 9.66 -11.04
N LEU A 21 8.60 9.00 -9.88
CA LEU A 21 9.16 7.66 -9.69
C LEU A 21 8.42 6.62 -10.56
N VAL A 22 7.09 6.67 -10.61
CA VAL A 22 6.27 5.77 -11.43
C VAL A 22 6.62 5.93 -12.91
N LYS A 23 6.67 7.16 -13.42
CA LYS A 23 7.04 7.41 -14.82
C LYS A 23 8.40 6.82 -15.17
N TYR A 24 9.36 6.96 -14.26
CA TYR A 24 10.70 6.39 -14.43
C TYR A 24 10.67 4.85 -14.46
N LEU A 25 10.00 4.21 -13.50
CA LEU A 25 9.89 2.74 -13.44
C LEU A 25 9.18 2.17 -14.67
N VAL A 26 8.06 2.78 -15.07
CA VAL A 26 7.30 2.38 -16.27
C VAL A 26 8.16 2.53 -17.53
N ALA A 27 8.94 3.62 -17.66
CA ALA A 27 9.86 3.81 -18.78
C ALA A 27 10.99 2.75 -18.83
N MET A 28 11.34 2.14 -17.69
CA MET A 28 12.29 1.02 -17.61
C MET A 28 11.63 -0.35 -17.83
N GLY A 29 10.34 -0.39 -18.16
CA GLY A 29 9.61 -1.64 -18.35
C GLY A 29 9.21 -2.35 -17.05
N ILE A 30 9.26 -1.64 -15.91
CA ILE A 30 8.79 -2.14 -14.62
C ILE A 30 7.33 -1.75 -14.45
N ALA A 31 6.48 -2.68 -14.02
CA ALA A 31 5.07 -2.45 -13.72
C ALA A 31 4.86 -2.32 -12.20
N PRO A 32 4.95 -1.12 -11.61
CA PRO A 32 4.88 -0.96 -10.17
C PRO A 32 3.45 -1.10 -9.63
N ILE A 33 3.35 -1.51 -8.37
CA ILE A 33 2.14 -1.37 -7.56
C ILE A 33 2.32 -0.13 -6.69
N VAL A 34 1.44 0.85 -6.85
CA VAL A 34 1.47 2.09 -6.07
C VAL A 34 0.38 2.04 -5.03
N VAL A 35 0.78 2.02 -3.76
CA VAL A 35 -0.14 2.07 -2.63
C VAL A 35 -0.15 3.48 -2.04
N HIS A 36 -1.31 4.13 -1.97
CA HIS A 36 -1.43 5.47 -1.38
C HIS A 36 -2.82 5.74 -0.79
N ASP A 37 -2.91 6.74 0.07
CA ASP A 37 -4.17 7.20 0.65
C ASP A 37 -5.10 7.79 -0.41
N ARG A 38 -6.42 7.62 -0.28
CA ARG A 38 -7.37 8.27 -1.19
C ARG A 38 -7.53 9.76 -0.90
N ASP A 39 -7.51 10.16 0.37
CA ASP A 39 -7.65 11.55 0.82
C ASP A 39 -8.86 12.31 0.22
N LYS A 40 -10.00 11.65 0.03
CA LYS A 40 -11.20 12.27 -0.54
C LYS A 40 -11.64 13.48 0.30
N GLY A 41 -11.86 14.62 -0.36
CA GLY A 41 -12.23 15.88 0.29
C GLY A 41 -11.03 16.68 0.82
N ILE A 42 -9.81 16.18 0.68
CA ILE A 42 -8.58 16.92 1.02
C ILE A 42 -7.96 17.43 -0.29
N GLU A 43 -8.38 18.61 -0.73
CA GLU A 43 -8.03 19.20 -2.05
C GLU A 43 -6.54 19.09 -2.39
N GLY A 44 -5.67 19.40 -1.42
CA GLY A 44 -4.22 19.36 -1.60
C GLY A 44 -3.64 17.96 -1.86
N ALA A 45 -4.31 16.90 -1.42
CA ALA A 45 -3.85 15.51 -1.50
C ALA A 45 -4.63 14.69 -2.54
N GLU A 46 -5.95 14.89 -2.64
CA GLU A 46 -6.84 14.21 -3.60
C GLU A 46 -6.44 14.48 -5.05
N LYS A 47 -6.00 15.71 -5.36
CA LYS A 47 -5.61 16.13 -6.70
C LYS A 47 -4.49 15.29 -7.34
N PHE A 48 -3.73 14.55 -6.54
CA PHE A 48 -2.64 13.70 -7.03
C PHE A 48 -3.09 12.30 -7.45
N ASN A 49 -4.30 11.87 -7.08
CA ASN A 49 -4.80 10.52 -7.37
C ASN A 49 -4.87 10.26 -8.87
N GLN A 50 -5.44 11.19 -9.64
CA GLN A 50 -5.55 11.05 -11.09
C GLN A 50 -4.17 11.08 -11.78
N PRO A 51 -3.27 12.04 -11.49
CA PRO A 51 -1.90 12.01 -12.02
C PRO A 51 -1.11 10.71 -11.75
N ILE A 52 -1.34 10.07 -10.59
CA ILE A 52 -0.74 8.76 -10.27
C ILE A 52 -1.34 7.68 -11.17
N ALA A 53 -2.66 7.62 -11.30
CA ALA A 53 -3.35 6.67 -12.16
C ALA A 53 -2.92 6.83 -13.64
N ASP A 54 -2.82 8.07 -14.12
CA ASP A 54 -2.39 8.37 -15.48
C ASP A 54 -0.94 7.91 -15.74
N ALA A 55 -0.05 8.08 -14.75
CA ALA A 55 1.34 7.63 -14.84
C ALA A 55 1.48 6.11 -14.90
N LEU A 56 0.48 5.37 -14.38
CA LEU A 56 0.40 3.91 -14.42
C LEU A 56 -0.37 3.39 -15.64
N SER A 57 -1.00 4.27 -16.42
CA SER A 57 -1.88 3.85 -17.52
C SER A 57 -1.12 2.97 -18.53
N GLY A 58 -1.52 1.70 -18.60
CA GLY A 58 -0.89 0.69 -19.46
C GLY A 58 0.26 -0.12 -18.83
N SER A 59 0.72 0.21 -17.61
CA SER A 59 1.73 -0.57 -16.88
C SER A 59 1.70 -0.32 -15.37
N GLY A 60 1.32 -1.35 -14.60
CA GLY A 60 1.20 -1.29 -13.15
C GLY A 60 -0.24 -1.09 -12.66
N LYS A 61 -0.40 -0.86 -11.35
CA LYS A 61 -1.72 -0.61 -10.74
C LYS A 61 -1.63 0.32 -9.52
N ALA A 62 -2.67 1.12 -9.31
CA ALA A 62 -2.84 1.93 -8.10
C ALA A 62 -3.78 1.20 -7.14
N ILE A 63 -3.39 1.13 -5.87
CA ILE A 63 -4.21 0.63 -4.77
C ILE A 63 -4.40 1.77 -3.79
N GLN A 64 -5.66 2.19 -3.62
CA GLN A 64 -6.01 3.24 -2.68
C GLN A 64 -6.46 2.67 -1.34
N MET A 65 -5.98 3.28 -0.26
CA MET A 65 -6.54 3.06 1.08
C MET A 65 -7.83 3.87 1.23
N HIS A 66 -8.76 3.38 2.06
CA HIS A 66 -9.97 4.09 2.43
C HIS A 66 -9.63 5.35 3.24
N GLU A 67 -9.38 6.43 2.51
CA GLU A 67 -8.99 7.76 2.99
C GLU A 67 -7.60 7.84 3.65
N ASN A 68 -7.24 6.92 4.55
CA ASN A 68 -5.91 6.78 5.14
C ASN A 68 -5.66 5.37 5.72
N ILE A 69 -4.43 5.09 6.17
CA ILE A 69 -4.07 3.80 6.76
C ILE A 69 -4.77 3.54 8.11
N GLU A 70 -5.07 4.59 8.86
CA GLU A 70 -5.73 4.48 10.17
C GLU A 70 -7.19 4.03 10.04
N ASP A 71 -7.89 4.53 9.03
CA ASP A 71 -9.24 4.12 8.66
C ASP A 71 -9.30 2.65 8.21
N GLU A 72 -8.30 2.19 7.44
CA GLU A 72 -8.15 0.77 7.07
C GLU A 72 -7.85 -0.13 8.29
N MET A 73 -7.16 0.42 9.30
CA MET A 73 -6.86 -0.28 10.55
C MET A 73 -7.96 -0.15 11.62
N GLY A 74 -8.98 0.67 11.38
CA GLY A 74 -10.14 0.84 12.26
C GLY A 74 -9.90 1.72 13.48
N TYR A 75 -8.99 2.68 13.42
CA TYR A 75 -8.77 3.64 14.51
C TYR A 75 -8.67 5.08 14.00
N ALA A 76 -8.93 6.05 14.89
CA ALA A 76 -8.92 7.45 14.52
C ALA A 76 -7.50 7.95 14.19
N ALA A 77 -7.34 8.62 13.05
CA ALA A 77 -6.07 9.20 12.64
C ALA A 77 -5.54 10.19 13.69
N PRO A 78 -4.31 10.00 14.21
CA PRO A 78 -3.75 10.88 15.21
C PRO A 78 -3.21 12.18 14.58
N SER A 79 -3.15 13.25 15.36
CA SER A 79 -2.61 14.55 14.92
C SER A 79 -1.08 14.58 14.81
N SER A 80 -0.37 13.63 15.43
CA SER A 80 1.08 13.47 15.37
C SER A 80 1.48 12.00 15.54
N GLU A 81 2.74 11.66 15.23
CA GLU A 81 3.29 10.31 15.45
C GLU A 81 2.54 9.18 14.75
N LYS A 82 1.90 9.46 13.60
CA LYS A 82 1.13 8.47 12.82
C LYS A 82 1.87 7.13 12.63
N PRO A 83 3.16 7.09 12.22
CA PRO A 83 3.86 5.82 12.03
C PRO A 83 4.03 5.02 13.33
N PHE A 84 4.30 5.71 14.45
CA PHE A 84 4.46 5.06 15.74
C PHE A 84 3.12 4.51 16.26
N ARG A 85 2.03 5.27 16.10
CA ARG A 85 0.67 4.80 16.45
C ARG A 85 0.27 3.59 15.62
N ALA A 86 0.49 3.62 14.31
CA ALA A 86 0.25 2.47 13.43
C ALA A 86 1.00 1.23 13.91
N TYR A 87 2.28 1.38 14.25
CA TYR A 87 3.08 0.30 14.82
C TYR A 87 2.49 -0.25 16.14
N GLN A 88 2.05 0.61 17.06
CA GLN A 88 1.43 0.16 18.31
C GLN A 88 0.16 -0.66 18.06
N GLU A 89 -0.64 -0.28 17.06
CA GLU A 89 -1.84 -1.03 16.67
C GLU A 89 -1.48 -2.39 16.06
N THR A 90 -0.41 -2.48 15.27
CA THR A 90 0.01 -3.77 14.70
C THR A 90 0.52 -4.76 15.75
N GLN A 91 1.03 -4.29 16.88
CA GLN A 91 1.44 -5.16 17.99
C GLN A 91 0.27 -5.96 18.60
N LYS A 92 -0.98 -5.56 18.33
CA LYS A 92 -2.18 -6.24 18.81
C LYS A 92 -2.60 -7.43 17.93
N TRP A 93 -2.03 -7.58 16.74
CA TRP A 93 -2.46 -8.54 15.72
C TRP A 93 -2.00 -9.99 15.97
N GLY A 94 -1.39 -10.27 17.13
CA GLY A 94 -0.82 -11.57 17.44
C GLY A 94 0.35 -11.96 16.52
N THR A 95 0.72 -13.24 16.52
CA THR A 95 1.87 -13.75 15.74
C THR A 95 1.45 -14.44 14.44
N ASN A 96 0.16 -14.70 14.25
CA ASN A 96 -0.35 -15.51 13.15
C ASN A 96 -1.24 -14.67 12.23
N TRP A 97 -1.36 -15.10 10.97
CA TRP A 97 -2.18 -14.41 9.96
C TRP A 97 -3.62 -14.16 10.39
N SER A 98 -4.21 -15.09 11.15
CA SER A 98 -5.58 -14.98 11.66
C SER A 98 -5.81 -13.80 12.63
N GLY A 99 -4.76 -13.28 13.27
CA GLY A 99 -4.86 -12.12 14.17
C GLY A 99 -4.77 -10.76 13.47
N VAL A 100 -4.39 -10.73 12.19
CA VAL A 100 -4.41 -9.51 11.37
C VAL A 100 -5.87 -9.12 11.05
N PRO A 101 -6.29 -7.85 11.16
CA PRO A 101 -7.64 -7.42 10.82
C PRO A 101 -8.08 -7.85 9.42
N GLY A 102 -9.33 -8.30 9.27
CA GLY A 102 -9.82 -8.86 8.01
C GLY A 102 -9.71 -7.91 6.82
N VAL A 103 -9.98 -6.62 7.03
CA VAL A 103 -9.83 -5.56 6.02
C VAL A 103 -8.36 -5.46 5.57
N TRP A 104 -7.42 -5.47 6.52
CA TRP A 104 -6.00 -5.42 6.20
C TRP A 104 -5.49 -6.70 5.52
N ARG A 105 -6.00 -7.88 5.90
CA ARG A 105 -5.70 -9.12 5.17
C ARG A 105 -6.13 -9.04 3.72
N ALA A 106 -7.33 -8.54 3.45
CA ALA A 106 -7.81 -8.35 2.08
C ALA A 106 -6.92 -7.38 1.29
N LYS A 107 -6.50 -6.27 1.93
CA LYS A 107 -5.59 -5.29 1.32
C LYS A 107 -4.21 -5.89 1.01
N MET A 108 -3.65 -6.69 1.91
CA MET A 108 -2.38 -7.39 1.68
C MET A 108 -2.48 -8.41 0.55
N VAL A 109 -3.60 -9.12 0.41
CA VAL A 109 -3.84 -10.01 -0.74
C VAL A 109 -3.97 -9.20 -2.03
N GLU A 110 -4.64 -8.04 -2.01
CA GLU A 110 -4.75 -7.14 -3.17
C GLU A 110 -3.37 -6.64 -3.64
N ILE A 111 -2.48 -6.30 -2.70
CA ILE A 111 -1.12 -5.80 -2.97
C ILE A 111 -0.19 -6.94 -3.39
N PHE A 112 -0.16 -8.04 -2.65
CA PHE A 112 0.91 -9.04 -2.72
C PHE A 112 0.48 -10.42 -3.22
N GLY A 113 -0.82 -10.68 -3.42
CA GLY A 113 -1.34 -12.03 -3.67
C GLY A 113 -0.77 -12.73 -4.90
N GLU A 114 -0.31 -11.98 -5.90
CA GLU A 114 0.35 -12.51 -7.10
C GLU A 114 1.86 -12.76 -6.91
N TYR A 115 2.45 -12.25 -5.81
CA TYR A 115 3.89 -12.18 -5.58
C TYR A 115 4.35 -13.00 -4.37
N VAL A 116 3.41 -13.46 -3.55
CA VAL A 116 3.64 -14.34 -2.41
C VAL A 116 3.10 -15.69 -2.82
N GLU A 117 3.95 -16.73 -2.80
CA GLU A 117 3.51 -18.10 -3.00
C GLU A 117 2.34 -18.39 -2.05
N ASN A 118 1.31 -19.12 -2.51
CA ASN A 118 0.24 -19.62 -1.64
C ASN A 118 0.87 -20.19 -0.37
N ILE A 119 0.82 -19.42 0.72
CA ILE A 119 1.05 -19.95 2.05
C ILE A 119 -0.01 -21.02 2.15
N GLY A 120 0.42 -22.27 2.22
CA GLY A 120 -0.41 -23.44 2.01
C GLY A 120 -1.75 -23.29 2.71
N SER A 121 -2.79 -23.79 2.04
CA SER A 121 -4.02 -24.20 2.69
C SER A 121 -3.65 -24.99 3.95
N ASP A 122 -3.64 -24.34 5.10
CA ASP A 122 -3.64 -25.00 6.40
C ASP A 122 -5.04 -25.58 6.55
N THR A 123 -5.19 -26.78 5.98
CA THR A 123 -6.14 -27.80 6.46
C THR A 123 -5.79 -28.18 7.89
#